data_AF-A0A1A3T8Z9-F1
#
_entry.id   AF-A0A1A3T8Z9-F1
#
_cell.length_a   1.000
_cell.length_b   1.000
_cell.length_c   1.000
_cell.angle_alpha   90.00
_cell.angle_beta   90.00
_cell.angle_gamma   90.00
#
_symmetry.space_group_name_H-M   'P 1'
#
loop_
_entity.id
_entity.type
_entity.pdbx_description
1 polymer ?
#
loop_
_entity_poly.entity_id
_entity_poly.type
_entity_poly.pdbx_seq_one_letter_code
_entity_poly.pdbx_strand_id
1 'polypeptide(L)'
;MRVFRLFGVVLTILTAALLWASPAGAQPPSKLTDHITDSTGVLSASDRAAVSAAIDRLNRDRHLQLWVVYVDNFSRFKPDNWADRTRSASGMGDHDALLAVATNTASYTFSVPPQILTAAETNKLRTTQIDPVLGAKDWSGAAVAAADGLDKSTSSSTPASSSKPLWPLIAIGAVVVVLILAFLLLLVLLRARRRRRAARSGGHLDIGAGDHPAQQALATADARVRQISDYVARYRSNVGSEAQARLDEAKRHLAAAHGTETGNGTDAIAYANRASTLAAQAQTLANSDVVEAHRTPRRRGSASTR
;
A
#
# COMPACT_ATOMS: atom_id res chain seq x y z
N MET A 1 1.78 -64.07 39.03
CA MET A 1 1.59 -62.63 39.30
C MET A 1 2.67 -61.79 38.59
N ARG A 2 2.58 -61.62 37.26
CA ARG A 2 3.57 -60.87 36.48
C ARG A 2 2.91 -60.11 35.33
N VAL A 3 2.04 -59.14 35.63
CA VAL A 3 1.36 -58.32 34.59
C VAL A 3 1.37 -56.81 34.89
N PHE A 4 2.03 -56.34 35.96
CA PHE A 4 2.01 -54.90 36.32
C PHE A 4 3.37 -54.21 36.19
N ARG A 5 4.05 -54.32 35.04
CA ARG A 5 5.31 -53.61 34.79
C ARG A 5 5.44 -53.05 33.36
N LEU A 6 4.38 -52.52 32.78
CA LEU A 6 4.48 -51.84 31.46
C LEU A 6 3.70 -50.52 31.37
N PHE A 7 3.08 -50.03 32.44
CA PHE A 7 2.37 -48.74 32.44
C PHE A 7 3.22 -47.53 32.86
N GLY A 8 4.48 -47.74 33.28
CA GLY A 8 5.34 -46.66 33.80
C GLY A 8 6.15 -45.87 32.76
N VAL A 9 6.20 -46.31 31.50
CA VAL A 9 7.16 -45.76 30.51
C VAL A 9 6.49 -44.86 29.46
N VAL A 10 5.18 -44.95 29.25
CA VAL A 10 4.48 -44.06 28.30
C VAL A 10 4.11 -42.71 28.92
N LEU A 11 4.04 -42.60 30.25
CA LEU A 11 3.68 -41.36 30.96
C LEU A 11 4.86 -40.39 31.16
N THR A 12 6.11 -40.82 30.98
CA THR A 12 7.30 -39.94 31.13
C THR A 12 7.72 -39.25 29.84
N ILE A 13 7.23 -39.69 28.67
CA ILE A 13 7.50 -39.02 27.39
C ILE A 13 6.52 -37.84 27.18
N LEU A 14 5.35 -37.84 27.82
CA LEU A 14 4.39 -36.73 27.71
C LEU A 14 4.70 -35.52 28.62
N THR A 15 5.54 -35.69 29.66
CA THR A 15 5.90 -34.60 30.57
C THR A 15 7.17 -33.83 30.16
N ALA A 16 8.00 -34.39 29.26
CA ALA A 16 9.19 -33.71 28.76
C ALA A 16 8.91 -32.74 27.59
N ALA A 17 7.74 -32.81 26.95
CA ALA A 17 7.38 -31.94 25.84
C ALA A 17 6.66 -30.63 26.27
N LEU A 18 6.32 -30.47 27.55
CA LEU A 18 5.53 -29.34 28.04
C LEU A 18 6.35 -28.23 28.73
N LEU A 19 7.69 -28.34 28.77
CA LEU A 19 8.56 -27.43 29.53
C LEU A 19 9.27 -26.35 28.71
N TRP A 20 8.93 -26.16 27.44
CA TRP A 20 9.35 -24.98 26.66
C TRP A 20 8.21 -24.06 26.24
N ALA A 21 7.12 -24.05 27.01
CA ALA A 21 6.27 -22.87 27.03
C ALA A 21 7.02 -21.79 27.83
N SER A 22 7.88 -21.01 27.14
CA SER A 22 8.30 -19.72 27.67
C SER A 22 7.05 -19.01 28.18
N PRO A 23 7.02 -18.53 29.44
CA PRO A 23 5.85 -17.83 29.93
C PRO A 23 5.57 -16.70 28.94
N ALA A 24 4.33 -16.61 28.46
CA ALA A 24 3.83 -15.53 27.61
C ALA A 24 3.76 -14.22 28.42
N GLY A 25 4.91 -13.83 28.96
CA GLY A 25 5.11 -12.69 29.80
C GLY A 25 5.99 -11.71 29.05
N ALA A 26 5.43 -10.54 28.77
CA ALA A 26 6.11 -9.26 28.89
C ALA A 26 7.66 -9.30 28.86
N GLN A 27 8.23 -9.26 27.65
CA GLN A 27 9.68 -9.38 27.44
C GLN A 27 10.40 -8.09 27.89
N PRO A 28 11.26 -8.12 28.92
CA PRO A 28 12.02 -6.95 29.33
C PRO A 28 13.09 -6.58 28.28
N PRO A 29 13.57 -5.32 28.28
CA PRO A 29 14.73 -4.94 27.47
C PRO A 29 15.93 -5.83 27.80
N SER A 30 16.58 -6.36 26.77
CA SER A 30 17.72 -7.26 26.91
C SER A 30 18.80 -6.92 25.87
N LYS A 31 20.00 -7.45 26.08
CA LYS A 31 21.07 -7.37 25.09
C LYS A 31 20.72 -8.24 23.89
N LEU A 32 20.84 -7.68 22.69
CA LEU A 32 20.70 -8.41 21.44
C LEU A 32 22.07 -8.95 21.00
N THR A 33 22.08 -10.19 20.53
CA THR A 33 23.26 -10.83 19.93
C THR A 33 23.16 -10.95 18.42
N ASP A 34 21.93 -10.98 17.89
CA ASP A 34 21.65 -11.17 16.47
C ASP A 34 20.83 -10.01 15.92
N HIS A 35 21.06 -9.67 14.65
CA HIS A 35 20.34 -8.61 13.93
C HIS A 35 18.85 -8.91 13.79
N ILE A 36 18.43 -10.18 13.87
CA ILE A 36 17.03 -10.59 13.84
C ILE A 36 16.75 -11.48 15.03
N THR A 37 16.12 -10.93 16.05
CA THR A 37 15.66 -11.67 17.23
C THR A 37 14.15 -11.88 17.12
N ASP A 38 13.69 -13.13 17.09
CA ASP A 38 12.27 -13.47 17.06
C ASP A 38 11.93 -14.38 18.25
N SER A 39 11.41 -13.77 19.32
CA SER A 39 11.04 -14.52 20.52
C SER A 39 9.62 -15.09 20.45
N THR A 40 8.81 -14.62 19.51
CA THR A 40 7.40 -15.03 19.37
C THR A 40 7.17 -16.05 18.26
N GLY A 41 8.20 -16.32 17.46
CA GLY A 41 8.14 -17.29 16.37
C GLY A 41 7.21 -16.84 15.24
N VAL A 42 7.07 -15.53 15.04
CA VAL A 42 6.14 -14.99 14.04
C VAL A 42 6.70 -15.02 12.62
N LEU A 43 8.02 -15.16 12.46
CA LEU A 43 8.64 -15.21 11.15
C LEU A 43 8.73 -16.65 10.65
N SER A 44 8.22 -16.90 9.45
CA SER A 44 8.59 -18.10 8.70
C SER A 44 10.05 -18.03 8.23
N ALA A 45 10.57 -19.15 7.72
CA ALA A 45 11.92 -19.18 7.15
C ALA A 45 12.08 -18.23 5.96
N SER A 46 11.05 -18.11 5.11
CA SER A 46 11.04 -17.17 3.99
C SER A 46 11.01 -15.72 4.46
N ASP A 47 10.23 -15.43 5.50
CA ASP A 47 10.13 -14.07 6.05
C ASP A 47 11.46 -13.63 6.65
N ARG A 48 12.09 -14.52 7.42
CA ARG A 48 13.42 -14.28 7.98
C ARG A 48 14.46 -14.03 6.89
N ALA A 49 14.41 -14.79 5.79
CA ALA A 49 15.31 -14.58 4.66
C ALA A 49 15.07 -13.22 3.98
N ALA A 50 13.81 -12.80 3.81
CA ALA A 50 13.48 -11.49 3.26
C ALA A 50 13.97 -10.33 4.14
N VAL A 51 13.76 -10.43 5.45
CA VAL A 51 14.25 -9.44 6.42
C VAL A 51 15.77 -9.39 6.43
N SER A 52 16.45 -10.55 6.45
CA SER A 52 17.92 -10.62 6.37
C SER A 52 18.44 -9.95 5.10
N ALA A 53 17.86 -10.27 3.94
CA ALA A 53 18.28 -9.67 2.67
C ALA A 53 18.11 -8.14 2.64
N ALA A 54 17.06 -7.62 3.27
CA ALA A 54 16.82 -6.18 3.38
C ALA A 54 17.83 -5.49 4.32
N ILE A 55 18.13 -6.09 5.48
CA ILE A 55 19.17 -5.61 6.40
C ILE A 55 20.55 -5.65 5.73
N ASP A 56 20.88 -6.76 5.07
CA ASP A 56 22.15 -6.92 4.38
C ASP A 56 22.33 -5.88 3.26
N ARG A 57 21.25 -5.56 2.53
CA ARG A 57 21.27 -4.51 1.52
C ARG A 57 21.53 -3.14 2.13
N LEU A 58 20.81 -2.79 3.20
CA LEU A 58 21.02 -1.53 3.92
C LEU A 58 22.48 -1.39 4.41
N ASN A 59 23.02 -2.46 4.98
CA ASN A 59 24.40 -2.46 5.45
C ASN A 59 25.41 -2.31 4.29
N ARG A 60 25.18 -2.99 3.16
CA ARG A 60 26.05 -2.86 1.97
C ARG A 60 26.01 -1.46 1.36
N ASP A 61 24.82 -0.90 1.22
CA ASP A 61 24.61 0.33 0.45
C ASP A 61 24.90 1.58 1.29
N ARG A 62 24.68 1.51 2.60
CA ARG A 62 24.75 2.65 3.53
C ARG A 62 25.68 2.48 4.72
N HIS A 63 26.24 1.28 4.95
CA HIS A 63 27.01 0.96 6.16
C HIS A 63 26.23 1.19 7.48
N LEU A 64 24.90 1.03 7.42
CA LEU A 64 24.02 1.13 8.58
C LEU A 64 23.58 -0.26 9.03
N GLN A 65 23.60 -0.52 10.34
CA GLN A 65 23.06 -1.76 10.89
C GLN A 65 21.60 -1.55 11.31
N LEU A 66 20.70 -2.37 10.79
CA LEU A 66 19.33 -2.43 11.32
C LEU A 66 19.18 -3.70 12.17
N TRP A 67 18.81 -3.48 13.43
CA TRP A 67 18.45 -4.52 14.37
C TRP A 67 16.93 -4.63 14.43
N VAL A 68 16.41 -5.86 14.34
CA VAL A 68 14.98 -6.15 14.31
C VAL A 68 14.65 -7.15 15.42
N VAL A 69 13.67 -6.80 16.24
CA VAL A 69 13.24 -7.62 17.37
C VAL A 69 11.72 -7.81 17.36
N TYR A 70 11.29 -9.07 17.41
CA TYR A 70 9.89 -9.46 17.60
C TYR A 70 9.70 -10.01 19.01
N VAL A 71 8.87 -9.31 19.78
CA VAL A 71 8.49 -9.65 21.17
C VAL A 71 6.97 -9.77 21.27
N ASP A 72 6.48 -10.42 22.31
CA ASP A 72 5.03 -10.51 22.54
C ASP A 72 4.47 -9.12 22.88
N ASN A 73 5.08 -8.47 23.87
CA ASN A 73 4.78 -7.10 24.30
C ASN A 73 5.99 -6.47 25.02
N PHE A 74 5.95 -5.16 25.24
CA PHE A 74 7.04 -4.36 25.84
C PHE A 74 7.10 -4.40 27.38
N SER A 75 6.44 -5.38 28.01
CA SER A 75 6.36 -5.47 29.46
C SER A 75 5.74 -4.20 30.06
N ARG A 76 6.31 -3.71 31.16
CA ARG A 76 5.91 -2.46 31.82
C ARG A 76 6.48 -1.20 31.17
N PHE A 77 7.24 -1.33 30.09
CA PHE A 77 7.96 -0.21 29.48
C PHE A 77 7.14 0.39 28.35
N LYS A 78 7.23 1.72 28.20
CA LYS A 78 6.84 2.36 26.94
C LYS A 78 7.74 1.85 25.82
N PRO A 79 7.24 1.70 24.58
CA PRO A 79 8.04 1.20 23.46
C PRO A 79 9.38 1.93 23.31
N ASP A 80 9.39 3.27 23.35
CA ASP A 80 10.63 4.04 23.17
C ASP A 80 11.63 3.82 24.32
N ASN A 81 11.16 3.84 25.57
CA ASN A 81 12.01 3.52 26.73
C ASN A 81 12.55 2.09 26.70
N TRP A 82 11.77 1.15 26.11
CA TRP A 82 12.21 -0.22 25.90
C TRP A 82 13.35 -0.24 24.87
N ALA A 83 13.18 0.45 23.74
CA ALA A 83 14.20 0.55 22.70
C ALA A 83 15.51 1.14 23.22
N ASP A 84 15.45 2.28 23.95
CA ASP A 84 16.63 2.96 24.46
C ASP A 84 17.47 2.08 25.40
N ARG A 85 16.78 1.29 26.24
CA ARG A 85 17.43 0.32 27.15
C ARG A 85 18.05 -0.85 26.38
N THR A 86 17.33 -1.40 25.40
CA THR A 86 17.82 -2.49 24.54
C THR A 86 19.03 -2.05 23.73
N ARG A 87 19.00 -0.85 23.14
CA ARG A 87 20.13 -0.25 22.41
C ARG A 87 21.35 -0.08 23.30
N SER A 88 21.16 0.52 24.48
CA SER A 88 22.23 0.72 25.46
C SER A 88 22.85 -0.60 25.92
N ALA A 89 22.03 -1.61 26.24
CA ALA A 89 22.49 -2.93 26.66
C ALA A 89 23.23 -3.70 25.54
N SER A 90 22.88 -3.40 24.28
CA SER A 90 23.48 -4.01 23.09
C SER A 90 24.71 -3.26 22.58
N GLY A 91 25.03 -2.10 23.16
CA GLY A 91 26.15 -1.27 22.71
C GLY A 91 25.94 -0.65 21.33
N MET A 92 24.69 -0.39 20.93
CA MET A 92 24.37 0.19 19.62
C MET A 92 24.85 1.64 19.53
N GLY A 93 25.57 1.94 18.45
CA GLY A 93 26.13 3.26 18.16
C GLY A 93 25.25 4.11 17.24
N ASP A 94 25.85 5.18 16.72
CA ASP A 94 25.19 6.21 15.91
C ASP A 94 24.77 5.73 14.52
N HIS A 95 25.28 4.59 14.04
CA HIS A 95 24.96 3.99 12.74
C HIS A 95 24.00 2.80 12.85
N ASP A 96 23.55 2.49 14.07
CA ASP A 96 22.70 1.35 14.33
C ASP A 96 21.27 1.85 14.55
N ALA A 97 20.31 1.30 13.82
CA ALA A 97 18.87 1.52 14.02
C ALA A 97 18.24 0.28 14.68
N LEU A 98 17.18 0.51 15.47
CA LEU A 98 16.42 -0.57 16.11
C LEU A 98 14.94 -0.47 15.74
N LEU A 99 14.39 -1.54 15.17
CA LEU A 99 12.96 -1.78 15.05
C LEU A 99 12.56 -2.86 16.04
N ALA A 100 11.65 -2.56 16.96
CA ALA A 100 11.07 -3.55 17.86
C ALA A 100 9.56 -3.60 17.70
N VAL A 101 9.02 -4.80 17.48
CA VAL A 101 7.61 -5.06 17.19
C VAL A 101 7.01 -5.96 18.27
N ALA A 102 5.97 -5.47 18.93
CA ALA A 102 5.13 -6.24 19.84
C ALA A 102 3.99 -6.89 19.06
N THR A 103 4.10 -8.19 18.81
CA THR A 103 3.23 -8.93 17.89
C THR A 103 1.84 -9.19 18.45
N ASN A 104 1.68 -9.20 19.78
CA ASN A 104 0.40 -9.40 20.44
C ASN A 104 -0.45 -8.12 20.40
N THR A 105 0.16 -6.98 20.70
CA THR A 105 -0.51 -5.67 20.75
C THR A 105 -0.44 -4.88 19.44
N ALA A 106 0.22 -5.42 18.41
CA ALA A 106 0.50 -4.74 17.14
C ALA A 106 1.12 -3.34 17.33
N SER A 107 1.84 -3.13 18.43
CA SER A 107 2.55 -1.89 18.73
C SER A 107 4.03 -2.06 18.40
N TYR A 108 4.72 -0.95 18.17
CA TYR A 108 6.13 -1.00 17.83
C TYR A 108 6.84 0.29 18.23
N THR A 109 8.16 0.24 18.15
CA THR A 109 9.03 1.40 18.24
C THR A 109 10.11 1.29 17.17
N PHE A 110 10.49 2.43 16.62
CA PHE A 110 11.55 2.55 15.63
C PHE A 110 12.51 3.64 16.08
N SER A 111 13.65 3.22 16.62
CA SER A 111 14.67 4.09 17.19
C SER A 111 15.80 4.23 16.18
N VAL A 112 15.93 5.45 15.63
CA VAL A 112 16.93 5.82 14.63
C VAL A 112 17.70 7.02 15.17
N PRO A 113 19.03 6.92 15.31
CA PRO A 113 19.86 8.06 15.68
C PRO A 113 19.68 9.24 14.70
N PRO A 114 19.66 10.50 15.20
CA PRO A 114 19.46 11.71 14.38
C PRO A 114 20.51 11.92 13.29
N GLN A 115 21.66 11.26 13.41
CA GLN A 115 22.79 11.23 12.47
C GLN A 115 22.42 10.45 11.21
N ILE A 116 21.52 9.47 11.33
CA ILE A 116 20.99 8.68 10.22
C ILE A 116 19.79 9.39 9.61
N LEU A 117 18.79 9.76 10.44
CA LEU A 117 17.58 10.46 10.01
C LEU A 117 17.08 11.43 11.07
N THR A 118 16.59 12.60 10.63
CA THR A 118 15.94 13.54 11.55
C THR A 118 14.64 12.96 12.12
N ALA A 119 14.20 13.45 13.28
CA ALA A 119 12.95 13.00 13.90
C ALA A 119 11.72 13.15 12.97
N ALA A 120 11.70 14.20 12.13
CA ALA A 120 10.63 14.43 11.17
C ALA A 120 10.63 13.38 10.05
N GLU A 121 11.80 13.03 9.51
CA GLU A 121 11.96 12.00 8.49
C GLU A 121 11.65 10.61 9.04
N THR A 122 12.12 10.30 10.26
CA THR A 122 11.78 9.06 10.96
C THR A 122 10.26 8.94 11.17
N ASN A 123 9.59 10.02 11.58
CA ASN A 123 8.12 10.02 11.72
C ASN A 123 7.40 9.84 10.37
N LYS A 124 7.93 10.43 9.30
CA LYS A 124 7.37 10.26 7.94
C LYS A 124 7.54 8.82 7.46
N LEU A 125 8.72 8.22 7.65
CA LEU A 125 9.00 6.82 7.32
C LEU A 125 8.07 5.91 8.11
N ARG A 126 7.94 6.15 9.42
CA ARG A 126 7.03 5.44 10.32
C ARG A 126 5.60 5.41 9.78
N THR A 127 5.04 6.59 9.53
CA THR A 127 3.64 6.75 9.11
C THR A 127 3.35 6.30 7.68
N THR A 128 4.32 6.38 6.79
CA THR A 128 4.11 6.09 5.35
C THR A 128 4.48 4.66 4.98
N GLN A 129 5.50 4.09 5.63
CA GLN A 129 6.07 2.79 5.24
C GLN A 129 5.79 1.70 6.28
N ILE A 130 5.91 1.99 7.58
CA ILE A 130 5.81 0.96 8.62
C ILE A 130 4.36 0.76 9.09
N ASP A 131 3.65 1.85 9.45
CA ASP A 131 2.28 1.81 9.96
C ASP A 131 1.30 1.02 9.06
N PRO A 132 1.30 1.17 7.73
CA PRO A 132 0.36 0.44 6.87
C PRO A 132 0.61 -1.07 6.87
N VAL A 133 1.88 -1.48 6.89
CA VAL A 133 2.29 -2.88 6.81
C VAL A 133 2.07 -3.57 8.16
N LEU A 134 2.38 -2.86 9.26
CA LEU A 134 2.09 -3.32 10.61
C LEU A 134 0.59 -3.46 10.87
N GLY A 135 -0.22 -2.51 10.39
CA GLY A 135 -1.68 -2.58 10.48
C GLY A 135 -2.28 -3.79 9.75
N ALA A 136 -1.63 -4.25 8.68
CA ALA A 136 -1.96 -5.48 7.98
C ALA A 136 -1.48 -6.77 8.69
N LYS A 137 -0.83 -6.63 9.86
CA LYS A 137 -0.16 -7.72 10.60
C LYS A 137 0.96 -8.41 9.83
N ASP A 138 1.55 -7.72 8.86
CA ASP A 138 2.73 -8.20 8.17
C ASP A 138 3.99 -7.76 8.93
N TRP A 139 4.38 -8.58 9.89
CA TRP A 139 5.51 -8.31 10.78
C TRP A 139 6.85 -8.30 10.03
N SER A 140 6.98 -9.17 9.03
CA SER A 140 8.17 -9.24 8.19
C SER A 140 8.28 -8.04 7.26
N GLY A 141 7.15 -7.65 6.64
CA GLY A 141 7.07 -6.49 5.78
C GLY A 141 7.35 -5.18 6.53
N ALA A 142 6.99 -5.08 7.81
CA ALA A 142 7.34 -3.92 8.63
C ALA A 142 8.87 -3.73 8.74
N ALA A 143 9.63 -4.82 8.91
CA ALA A 143 11.08 -4.77 8.98
C ALA A 143 11.73 -4.50 7.61
N VAL A 144 11.21 -5.12 6.54
CA VAL A 144 11.66 -4.82 5.17
C VAL A 144 11.38 -3.36 4.82
N ALA A 145 10.19 -2.84 5.14
CA ALA A 145 9.82 -1.45 4.91
C ALA A 145 10.69 -0.46 5.70
N ALA A 146 11.08 -0.81 6.93
CA ALA A 146 12.02 -0.02 7.71
C ALA A 146 13.41 0.04 7.05
N ALA A 147 13.95 -1.11 6.62
CA ALA A 147 15.23 -1.19 5.92
C ALA A 147 15.22 -0.41 4.59
N ASP A 148 14.20 -0.64 3.75
CA ASP A 148 13.99 0.06 2.48
C ASP A 148 13.78 1.57 2.67
N GLY A 149 13.12 1.95 3.76
CA GLY A 149 12.95 3.35 4.13
C GLY A 149 14.29 4.02 4.41
N LEU A 150 15.08 3.45 5.34
CA LEU A 150 16.40 3.97 5.72
C LEU A 150 17.35 4.09 4.52
N ASP A 151 17.31 3.10 3.63
CA ASP A 151 18.08 3.06 2.41
C ASP A 151 17.74 4.22 1.45
N LYS A 152 16.46 4.57 1.32
CA LYS A 152 16.00 5.65 0.44
C LYS A 152 16.23 7.05 1.00
N SER A 153 16.07 7.24 2.32
CA SER A 153 16.03 8.58 2.92
C SER A 153 17.40 9.24 3.14
N THR A 154 18.51 8.51 3.06
CA THR A 154 19.86 9.09 3.19
C THR A 154 20.43 9.68 1.88
N SER A 155 19.71 9.57 0.76
CA SER A 155 20.08 10.21 -0.51
C SER A 155 19.84 11.73 -0.57
N SER A 156 19.37 12.37 0.51
CA SER A 156 19.13 13.82 0.56
C SER A 156 20.27 14.58 1.24
N SER A 157 21.51 14.42 0.79
CA SER A 157 22.54 15.43 0.97
C SER A 157 22.39 16.52 -0.10
N THR A 158 21.35 17.35 0.03
CA THR A 158 21.30 18.66 -0.59
C THR A 158 21.01 19.67 0.53
N PRO A 159 21.87 20.68 0.74
CA PRO A 159 21.67 21.63 1.83
C PRO A 159 20.32 22.31 1.70
N ALA A 160 19.69 22.59 2.84
CA ALA A 160 18.40 23.26 2.92
C ALA A 160 18.43 24.64 2.24
N SER A 161 17.99 24.71 0.99
CA SER A 161 17.58 25.96 0.36
C SER A 161 16.11 26.19 0.65
N SER A 162 15.86 27.22 1.46
CA SER A 162 14.58 27.84 1.75
C SER A 162 13.93 28.40 0.48
N SER A 163 13.37 27.52 -0.34
CA SER A 163 12.34 27.87 -1.30
C SER A 163 11.04 27.28 -0.79
N LYS A 164 10.06 28.12 -0.47
CA LYS A 164 8.66 27.69 -0.54
C LYS A 164 8.37 27.43 -2.02
N PRO A 165 7.82 26.27 -2.38
CA PRO A 165 6.78 26.28 -3.38
C PRO A 165 5.52 25.62 -2.83
N LEU A 166 4.45 26.39 -2.86
CA LEU A 166 3.14 25.83 -3.18
C LEU A 166 3.30 24.94 -4.41
N TRP A 167 2.83 23.70 -4.35
CA TRP A 167 2.36 22.86 -5.48
C TRP A 167 1.87 21.53 -4.87
N PRO A 168 0.58 21.35 -4.55
CA PRO A 168 0.06 19.99 -4.54
C PRO A 168 -0.10 19.55 -6.00
N LEU A 169 0.27 18.30 -6.33
CA LEU A 169 -0.31 17.42 -7.40
C LEU A 169 0.68 16.35 -7.94
N ILE A 170 1.28 15.51 -7.09
CA ILE A 170 1.80 14.18 -7.54
C ILE A 170 1.38 13.07 -6.55
N ALA A 171 0.20 13.18 -5.93
CA ALA A 171 -0.32 12.19 -4.99
C ALA A 171 -1.62 11.50 -5.46
N ILE A 172 -1.85 11.39 -6.78
CA ILE A 172 -3.07 10.77 -7.34
C ILE A 172 -2.78 9.55 -8.23
N GLY A 173 -1.55 9.35 -8.72
CA GLY A 173 -1.22 8.21 -9.59
C GLY A 173 -1.08 6.85 -8.88
N ALA A 174 -0.39 6.81 -7.75
CA ALA A 174 -0.06 5.54 -7.07
C ALA A 174 -1.25 4.93 -6.32
N VAL A 175 -2.15 5.76 -5.79
CA VAL A 175 -3.35 5.30 -5.06
C VAL A 175 -4.34 4.64 -6.03
N VAL A 176 -4.45 5.11 -7.27
CA VAL A 176 -5.36 4.54 -8.27
C VAL A 176 -4.88 3.15 -8.73
N VAL A 177 -3.57 2.94 -8.88
CA VAL A 177 -3.02 1.64 -9.29
C VAL A 177 -3.18 0.59 -8.19
N VAL A 178 -2.92 0.95 -6.93
CA VAL A 178 -3.10 0.04 -5.78
C VAL A 178 -4.58 -0.30 -5.57
N LEU A 179 -5.49 0.67 -5.74
CA LEU A 179 -6.93 0.42 -5.66
C LEU A 179 -7.44 -0.46 -6.82
N ILE A 180 -6.92 -0.29 -8.03
CA ILE A 180 -7.27 -1.14 -9.18
C ILE A 180 -6.76 -2.58 -8.96
N LEU A 181 -5.55 -2.76 -8.46
CA LEU A 181 -4.98 -4.08 -8.19
C LEU A 181 -5.69 -4.79 -7.03
N ALA A 182 -6.01 -4.06 -5.95
CA ALA A 182 -6.80 -4.60 -4.84
C ALA A 182 -8.24 -4.95 -5.26
N PHE A 183 -8.86 -4.14 -6.13
CA PHE A 183 -10.19 -4.39 -6.66
C PHE A 183 -10.22 -5.60 -7.62
N LEU A 184 -9.21 -5.73 -8.48
CA LEU A 184 -9.06 -6.89 -9.37
C LEU A 184 -8.80 -8.18 -8.57
N LEU A 185 -7.97 -8.12 -7.53
CA LEU A 185 -7.68 -9.26 -6.66
C LEU A 185 -8.91 -9.66 -5.83
N LEU A 186 -9.68 -8.69 -5.34
CA LEU A 186 -10.95 -8.92 -4.67
C LEU A 186 -11.99 -9.55 -5.61
N LEU A 187 -12.09 -9.10 -6.87
CA LEU A 187 -12.97 -9.70 -7.87
C LEU A 187 -12.59 -11.14 -8.23
N VAL A 188 -11.29 -11.45 -8.31
CA VAL A 188 -10.81 -12.82 -8.56
C VAL A 188 -11.10 -13.73 -7.37
N LEU A 189 -10.93 -13.27 -6.13
CA LEU A 189 -11.24 -14.03 -4.92
C LEU A 189 -12.75 -14.22 -4.71
N LEU A 190 -13.58 -13.23 -5.07
CA LEU A 190 -15.04 -13.34 -5.04
C LEU A 190 -15.57 -14.25 -6.16
N ARG A 191 -14.96 -14.24 -7.36
CA ARG A 191 -15.27 -15.21 -8.43
C ARG A 191 -14.80 -16.63 -8.08
N ALA A 192 -13.66 -16.79 -7.42
CA ALA A 192 -13.17 -18.09 -6.94
C ALA A 192 -14.06 -18.64 -5.81
N ARG A 193 -14.55 -17.78 -4.91
CA ARG A 193 -15.55 -18.15 -3.89
C ARG A 193 -16.91 -18.49 -4.51
N ARG A 194 -17.35 -17.80 -5.56
CA ARG A 194 -18.58 -18.13 -6.31
C ARG A 194 -18.46 -19.44 -7.08
N ARG A 195 -17.30 -19.75 -7.67
CA ARG A 195 -17.06 -21.04 -8.35
C ARG A 195 -17.07 -22.25 -7.40
N ARG A 196 -16.69 -22.07 -6.13
CA ARG A 196 -16.84 -23.12 -5.10
C ARG A 196 -18.25 -23.23 -4.52
N ARG A 197 -19.17 -22.31 -4.86
CA ARG A 197 -20.61 -22.40 -4.56
C ARG A 197 -21.46 -22.73 -5.80
N ALA A 198 -20.83 -23.01 -6.95
CA ALA A 198 -21.50 -23.44 -8.18
C ALA A 198 -21.47 -24.97 -8.36
N ALA A 199 -21.53 -25.71 -7.25
CA ALA A 199 -21.92 -27.11 -7.22
C ALA A 199 -23.10 -27.27 -6.24
N ARG A 200 -24.16 -26.49 -6.47
CA ARG A 200 -25.55 -26.76 -6.08
C ARG A 200 -26.42 -25.59 -6.55
N SER A 201 -27.55 -25.96 -7.14
CA SER A 201 -28.68 -25.12 -7.53
C SER A 201 -28.42 -24.30 -8.80
N GLY A 202 -29.03 -24.62 -9.94
CA GLY A 202 -30.47 -24.87 -10.11
C GLY A 202 -31.13 -23.51 -10.28
N GLY A 203 -31.54 -23.19 -11.51
CA GLY A 203 -31.81 -21.83 -11.98
C GLY A 203 -32.95 -21.10 -11.29
N HIS A 204 -32.99 -19.78 -11.49
CA HIS A 204 -34.21 -18.98 -11.41
C HIS A 204 -34.03 -17.67 -12.18
N LEU A 205 -35.09 -17.26 -12.85
CA LEU A 205 -35.28 -16.02 -13.59
C LEU A 205 -35.22 -14.83 -12.62
N ASP A 206 -34.64 -13.69 -13.03
CA ASP A 206 -34.94 -12.43 -12.34
C ASP A 206 -34.85 -11.23 -13.32
N ILE A 207 -36.01 -10.86 -13.85
CA ILE A 207 -36.27 -9.59 -14.53
C ILE A 207 -36.53 -8.59 -13.40
N GLY A 208 -35.51 -7.82 -13.02
CA GLY A 208 -35.63 -6.78 -11.98
C GLY A 208 -34.33 -6.46 -11.23
N ALA A 209 -33.32 -7.34 -11.26
CA ALA A 209 -32.03 -7.10 -10.61
C ALA A 209 -30.93 -6.57 -11.57
N GLY A 210 -31.24 -6.46 -12.88
CA GLY A 210 -30.35 -5.94 -13.92
C GLY A 210 -30.49 -4.43 -14.17
N ASP A 211 -31.67 -3.88 -13.86
CA ASP A 211 -31.88 -2.47 -13.53
C ASP A 211 -31.24 -2.22 -12.15
N HIS A 212 -30.86 -1.05 -11.70
CA HIS A 212 -29.90 -0.78 -10.61
C HIS A 212 -28.42 -0.79 -11.04
N PRO A 213 -27.74 -1.90 -11.42
CA PRO A 213 -26.34 -1.80 -11.83
C PRO A 213 -26.18 -1.10 -13.19
N ALA A 214 -27.14 -1.25 -14.11
CA ALA A 214 -27.15 -0.51 -15.37
C ALA A 214 -27.34 1.00 -15.16
N GLN A 215 -28.32 1.39 -14.35
CA GLN A 215 -28.60 2.78 -13.98
C GLN A 215 -27.42 3.41 -13.26
N GLN A 216 -26.74 2.69 -12.37
CA GLN A 216 -25.54 3.18 -11.69
C GLN A 216 -24.37 3.39 -12.66
N ALA A 217 -24.19 2.48 -13.63
CA ALA A 217 -23.16 2.60 -14.66
C ALA A 217 -23.45 3.80 -15.59
N LEU A 218 -24.71 3.97 -16.00
CA LEU A 218 -25.17 5.10 -16.81
C LEU A 218 -24.96 6.43 -16.10
N ALA A 219 -25.41 6.56 -14.84
CA ALA A 219 -25.22 7.77 -14.05
C ALA A 219 -23.74 8.16 -13.89
N THR A 220 -22.86 7.16 -13.73
CA THR A 220 -21.41 7.38 -13.65
C THR A 220 -20.84 7.87 -14.98
N ALA A 221 -21.26 7.27 -16.09
CA ALA A 221 -20.82 7.65 -17.43
C ALA A 221 -21.32 9.06 -17.81
N ASP A 222 -22.58 9.38 -17.50
CA ASP A 222 -23.18 10.70 -17.68
C ASP A 222 -22.41 11.79 -16.94
N ALA A 223 -22.12 11.58 -15.65
CA ALA A 223 -21.38 12.54 -14.84
C ALA A 223 -19.99 12.83 -15.44
N ARG A 224 -19.29 11.78 -15.88
CA ARG A 224 -17.96 11.90 -16.47
C ARG A 224 -18.00 12.64 -17.81
N VAL A 225 -18.91 12.27 -18.71
CA VAL A 225 -19.06 12.90 -20.04
C VAL A 225 -19.44 14.37 -19.91
N ARG A 226 -20.32 14.73 -18.96
CA ARG A 226 -20.66 16.13 -18.66
C ARG A 226 -19.44 16.90 -18.14
N GLN A 227 -18.73 16.35 -17.15
CA GLN A 227 -17.55 16.99 -16.57
C GLN A 227 -16.47 17.31 -17.62
N ILE A 228 -16.17 16.37 -18.51
CA ILE A 228 -15.19 16.61 -19.59
C ILE A 228 -15.74 17.56 -20.66
N SER A 229 -17.04 17.51 -20.97
CA SER A 229 -17.65 18.46 -21.90
C SER A 229 -17.54 19.88 -21.40
N ASP A 230 -17.80 20.11 -20.10
CA ASP A 230 -17.65 21.43 -19.47
C ASP A 230 -16.19 21.90 -19.47
N TYR A 231 -15.25 20.98 -19.21
CA TYR A 231 -13.82 21.30 -19.27
C TYR A 231 -13.38 21.68 -20.69
N VAL A 232 -13.74 20.89 -21.70
CA VAL A 232 -13.42 21.16 -23.11
C VAL A 232 -14.09 22.46 -23.58
N ALA A 233 -15.30 22.77 -23.10
CA ALA A 233 -15.97 24.04 -23.40
C ALA A 233 -15.20 25.24 -22.82
N ARG A 234 -14.73 25.15 -21.57
CA ARG A 234 -13.96 26.22 -20.91
C ARG A 234 -12.59 26.46 -21.55
N TYR A 235 -11.92 25.40 -22.00
CA TYR A 235 -10.57 25.47 -22.56
C TYR A 235 -10.51 25.25 -24.07
N ARG A 236 -11.62 25.50 -24.79
CA ARG A 236 -11.80 25.16 -26.21
C ARG A 236 -10.65 25.61 -27.12
N SER A 237 -10.04 26.77 -26.86
CA SER A 237 -8.93 27.31 -27.67
C SER A 237 -7.62 26.54 -27.52
N ASN A 238 -7.48 25.79 -26.42
CA ASN A 238 -6.24 25.14 -26.00
C ASN A 238 -6.39 23.61 -25.97
N VAL A 239 -7.54 23.07 -26.37
CA VAL A 239 -7.81 21.64 -26.44
C VAL A 239 -7.71 21.19 -27.89
N GLY A 240 -6.92 20.14 -28.13
CA GLY A 240 -6.66 19.56 -29.44
C GLY A 240 -7.83 18.76 -30.02
N SER A 241 -7.75 18.48 -31.31
CA SER A 241 -8.76 17.72 -32.05
C SER A 241 -8.87 16.26 -31.60
N GLU A 242 -7.80 15.67 -31.08
CA GLU A 242 -7.80 14.30 -30.57
C GLU A 242 -8.64 14.15 -29.29
N ALA A 243 -8.53 15.09 -28.35
CA ALA A 243 -9.35 15.12 -27.15
C ALA A 243 -10.84 15.29 -27.48
N GLN A 244 -11.15 16.12 -28.48
CA GLN A 244 -12.52 16.32 -28.96
C GLN A 244 -13.08 15.05 -29.62
N ALA A 245 -12.29 14.37 -30.46
CA ALA A 245 -12.71 13.13 -31.11
C ALA A 245 -13.04 12.02 -30.08
N ARG A 246 -12.23 11.89 -29.02
CA ARG A 246 -12.48 10.93 -27.93
C ARG A 246 -13.72 11.30 -27.11
N LEU A 247 -13.98 12.59 -26.90
CA LEU A 247 -15.19 13.06 -26.24
C LEU A 247 -16.45 12.74 -27.07
N ASP A 248 -16.39 12.94 -28.38
CA ASP A 248 -17.51 12.64 -29.27
C ASP A 248 -17.78 11.13 -29.33
N GLU A 249 -16.73 10.31 -29.30
CA GLU A 249 -16.86 8.86 -29.20
C GLU A 249 -17.46 8.41 -27.86
N ALA A 250 -17.07 9.06 -26.76
CA ALA A 250 -17.67 8.82 -25.44
C ALA A 250 -19.18 9.13 -25.44
N LYS A 251 -19.58 10.26 -26.05
CA LYS A 251 -20.99 10.65 -26.19
C LYS A 251 -21.78 9.66 -27.04
N ARG A 252 -21.19 9.16 -28.14
CA ARG A 252 -21.82 8.11 -28.98
C ARG A 252 -22.09 6.83 -28.19
N HIS A 253 -21.11 6.37 -27.40
CA HIS A 253 -21.30 5.17 -26.57
C HIS A 253 -22.28 5.39 -25.42
N LEU A 254 -22.34 6.60 -24.85
CA LEU A 254 -23.33 6.95 -23.83
C LEU A 254 -24.76 6.91 -24.41
N ALA A 255 -24.96 7.44 -25.62
CA ALA A 255 -26.25 7.36 -26.31
C ALA A 255 -26.66 5.91 -26.62
N ALA A 256 -25.71 5.07 -27.03
CA ALA A 256 -25.95 3.64 -27.23
C ALA A 256 -26.34 2.93 -25.92
N ALA A 257 -25.70 3.29 -24.80
CA ALA A 257 -26.01 2.73 -23.48
C ALA A 257 -27.45 3.03 -23.06
N HIS A 258 -27.88 4.28 -23.18
CA HIS A 258 -29.26 4.72 -22.92
C HIS A 258 -30.28 4.02 -23.83
N GLY A 259 -29.95 3.82 -25.11
CA GLY A 259 -30.82 3.10 -26.04
C GLY A 259 -31.01 1.61 -25.71
N THR A 260 -30.08 1.01 -24.98
CA THR A 260 -30.14 -0.41 -24.57
C THR A 260 -30.60 -0.63 -23.13
N GLU A 261 -30.83 0.43 -22.35
CA GLU A 261 -31.18 0.34 -20.92
C GLU A 261 -32.44 -0.49 -20.67
N THR A 262 -33.49 -0.27 -21.47
CA THR A 262 -34.82 -0.88 -21.29
C THR A 262 -34.93 -2.29 -21.90
N GLY A 263 -33.97 -2.69 -22.74
CA GLY A 263 -34.00 -3.97 -23.47
C GLY A 263 -32.93 -4.96 -23.03
N ASN A 264 -31.72 -4.49 -22.69
CA ASN A 264 -30.62 -5.34 -22.25
C ASN A 264 -29.65 -4.58 -21.32
N GLY A 265 -29.90 -4.70 -20.00
CA GLY A 265 -29.06 -4.07 -18.98
C GLY A 265 -27.58 -4.47 -19.03
N THR A 266 -27.24 -5.65 -19.57
CA THR A 266 -25.83 -6.07 -19.70
C THR A 266 -25.11 -5.29 -20.80
N ASP A 267 -25.77 -5.06 -21.93
CA ASP A 267 -25.24 -4.25 -23.03
C ASP A 267 -25.16 -2.78 -22.62
N ALA A 268 -26.17 -2.28 -21.89
CA ALA A 268 -26.16 -0.93 -21.34
C ALA A 268 -24.96 -0.69 -20.41
N ILE A 269 -24.65 -1.65 -19.53
CA ILE A 269 -23.45 -1.59 -18.67
C ILE A 269 -22.17 -1.59 -19.51
N ALA A 270 -22.07 -2.43 -20.55
CA ALA A 270 -20.90 -2.50 -21.40
C ALA A 270 -20.64 -1.18 -22.14
N TYR A 271 -21.70 -0.58 -22.72
CA TYR A 271 -21.63 0.71 -23.39
C TYR A 271 -21.31 1.86 -22.42
N ALA A 272 -21.91 1.89 -21.23
CA ALA A 272 -21.65 2.89 -20.20
C ALA A 272 -20.19 2.85 -19.69
N ASN A 273 -19.65 1.64 -19.51
CA ASN A 273 -18.24 1.48 -19.14
C ASN A 273 -17.30 1.98 -20.26
N ARG A 274 -17.62 1.69 -21.53
CA ARG A 274 -16.82 2.17 -22.67
C ARG A 274 -16.87 3.70 -22.80
N ALA A 275 -18.04 4.30 -22.60
CA ALA A 275 -18.20 5.76 -22.55
C ALA A 275 -17.35 6.38 -21.42
N SER A 276 -17.33 5.76 -20.23
CA SER A 276 -16.52 6.21 -19.10
C SER A 276 -15.01 6.16 -19.38
N THR A 277 -14.54 5.10 -20.04
CA THR A 277 -13.11 4.99 -20.42
C THR A 277 -12.72 6.03 -21.45
N LEU A 278 -13.55 6.26 -22.47
CA LEU A 278 -13.30 7.27 -23.50
C LEU A 278 -13.32 8.69 -22.93
N ALA A 279 -14.23 8.98 -22.00
CA ALA A 279 -14.26 10.26 -21.29
C ALA A 279 -12.97 10.49 -20.46
N ALA A 280 -12.44 9.46 -19.82
CA ALA A 280 -11.17 9.55 -19.09
C ALA A 280 -9.98 9.81 -20.03
N GLN A 281 -9.95 9.15 -21.20
CA GLN A 281 -8.91 9.41 -22.22
C GLN A 281 -8.99 10.84 -22.76
N ALA A 282 -10.20 11.32 -23.07
CA ALA A 282 -10.44 12.69 -23.51
C ALA A 282 -9.95 13.71 -22.45
N GLN A 283 -10.14 13.41 -21.17
CA GLN A 283 -9.66 14.25 -20.07
C GLN A 283 -8.12 14.30 -19.98
N THR A 284 -7.45 13.15 -20.14
CA THR A 284 -5.98 13.12 -20.13
C THR A 284 -5.41 13.93 -21.29
N LEU A 285 -5.96 13.76 -22.51
CA LEU A 285 -5.55 14.51 -23.70
C LEU A 285 -5.83 16.01 -23.55
N ALA A 286 -7.03 16.38 -23.08
CA ALA A 286 -7.37 17.79 -22.87
C ALA A 286 -6.44 18.46 -21.84
N ASN A 287 -6.04 17.74 -20.78
CA ASN A 287 -5.09 18.25 -19.79
C ASN A 287 -3.68 18.43 -20.38
N SER A 288 -3.20 17.51 -21.21
CA SER A 288 -1.89 17.67 -21.86
C SER A 288 -1.88 18.87 -22.80
N ASP A 289 -2.93 19.03 -23.62
CA ASP A 289 -3.02 20.12 -24.59
C ASP A 289 -3.02 21.49 -23.89
N VAL A 290 -3.75 21.59 -22.77
CA VAL A 290 -3.78 22.81 -21.96
C VAL A 290 -2.40 23.09 -21.35
N VAL A 291 -1.69 22.09 -20.83
CA VAL A 291 -0.33 22.28 -20.28
C VAL A 291 0.66 22.73 -21.36
N GLU A 292 0.59 22.15 -22.56
CA GLU A 292 1.42 22.55 -23.69
C GLU A 292 1.15 24.00 -24.14
N ALA A 293 -0.12 24.40 -24.16
CA ALA A 293 -0.52 25.78 -24.45
C ALA A 293 0.02 26.80 -23.42
N HIS A 294 0.18 26.40 -22.16
CA HIS A 294 0.78 27.26 -21.12
C HIS A 294 2.31 27.33 -21.22
N ARG A 295 2.98 26.27 -21.72
CA ARG A 295 4.44 26.21 -21.90
C ARG A 295 4.95 27.01 -23.09
N THR A 296 4.08 27.36 -24.03
CA THR A 296 4.41 28.24 -25.16
C THR A 296 3.87 29.66 -24.91
N PRO A 297 4.56 30.50 -24.11
CA PRO A 297 4.22 31.92 -24.09
C PRO A 297 4.45 32.46 -25.50
N ARG A 298 3.38 32.96 -26.12
CA ARG A 298 3.43 33.64 -27.42
C ARG A 298 4.58 34.64 -27.39
N ARG A 299 5.67 34.35 -28.12
CA ARG A 299 6.67 35.33 -28.53
C ARG A 299 5.97 36.30 -29.47
N ARG A 300 5.21 37.24 -28.90
CA ARG A 300 4.61 38.36 -29.62
C ARG A 300 5.79 39.14 -30.17
N GLY A 301 5.93 39.08 -31.49
CA GLY A 301 7.04 39.65 -32.23
C GLY A 301 7.27 41.10 -31.83
N SER A 302 8.52 41.39 -31.44
CA SER A 302 9.12 42.69 -31.64
C SER A 302 9.21 42.93 -33.16
N ALA A 303 8.14 43.49 -33.74
CA ALA A 303 8.25 44.15 -35.03
C ALA A 303 8.89 45.52 -34.74
N SER A 304 10.18 45.60 -35.05
CA SER A 304 10.93 46.83 -35.23
C SER A 304 10.21 47.67 -36.30
N THR A 305 9.77 48.87 -35.94
CA THR A 305 9.49 49.93 -36.90
C THR A 305 10.57 50.98 -36.72
N ARG A 306 11.31 51.18 -37.81
CA ARG A 306 12.34 52.18 -38.02
C ARG A 306 11.71 53.52 -38.36
#